data_AF-A0A239SX92-F1
#
_entry.id   AF-A0A239SX92-F1
#
_cell.length_a   1.000
_cell.length_b   1.000
_cell.length_c   1.000
_cell.angle_alpha   90.00
_cell.angle_beta   90.00
_cell.angle_gamma   90.00
#
_symmetry.space_group_name_H-M   'P 1'
#
loop_
_entity.id
_entity.type
_entity.pdbx_description
1 polymer ?
#
loop_
_entity_poly.entity_id
_entity_poly.type
_entity_poly.pdbx_seq_one_letter_code
_entity_poly.pdbx_strand_id
1 'polypeptide(L)'
;MVLDRLELHGKFKEIQGTRLGLLNNLVILFLKYKMNSECLTYAKELLKVSLQQKRFDYLAQGLLYQGICQEEKDTIAKALRIMKDTGEEPLYQQAIKTLERKGFDTVKGYGF
;
A
#
# COMPACT_ATOMS: atom_id res chain seq x y z
N MET A 1 8.60 16.12 -6.09
CA MET A 1 7.77 15.12 -6.81
C MET A 1 6.66 15.81 -7.60
N VAL A 2 6.09 15.15 -8.61
CA VAL A 2 4.88 15.65 -9.31
C VAL A 2 3.74 15.90 -8.32
N LEU A 3 3.63 15.08 -7.27
CA LEU A 3 2.66 15.25 -6.19
C LEU A 3 2.85 16.58 -5.44
N ASP A 4 4.07 16.96 -5.09
CA ASP A 4 4.37 18.25 -4.44
C ASP A 4 4.00 19.44 -5.34
N ARG A 5 4.15 19.29 -6.67
CA ARG A 5 3.71 20.33 -7.63
C ARG A 5 2.19 20.45 -7.68
N LEU A 6 1.46 19.34 -7.54
CA LEU A 6 0.00 19.34 -7.46
C LEU A 6 -0.49 19.93 -6.12
N GLU A 7 0.28 19.76 -5.04
CA GLU A 7 0.02 20.32 -3.71
C GLU A 7 0.05 21.87 -3.71
N LEU A 8 0.94 22.47 -4.51
CA LEU A 8 1.06 23.94 -4.67
C LEU A 8 -0.17 24.62 -5.29
N HIS A 9 -1.05 23.88 -5.98
CA HIS A 9 -2.18 24.46 -6.71
C HIS A 9 -3.47 24.65 -5.87
N GLY A 10 -3.40 24.54 -4.54
CA GLY A 10 -4.50 24.94 -3.63
C GLY A 10 -5.77 24.09 -3.68
N LYS A 11 -5.94 23.23 -4.69
CA LYS A 11 -7.05 22.26 -4.85
C LYS A 11 -6.87 21.00 -4.01
N PHE A 12 -6.03 21.07 -2.98
CA PHE A 12 -5.54 19.91 -2.26
C PHE A 12 -6.65 19.02 -1.69
N LYS A 13 -7.74 19.62 -1.15
CA LYS A 13 -8.92 18.89 -0.67
C LYS A 13 -9.71 18.18 -1.79
N GLU A 14 -9.77 18.75 -2.99
CA GLU A 14 -10.49 18.16 -4.14
C GLU A 14 -9.75 16.95 -4.74
N ILE A 15 -8.42 16.89 -4.55
CA ILE A 15 -7.55 15.87 -5.14
C ILE A 15 -7.20 14.79 -4.09
N GLN A 16 -7.67 14.86 -2.84
CA GLN A 16 -7.24 13.93 -1.77
C GLN A 16 -7.48 12.45 -2.10
N GLY A 17 -8.66 12.11 -2.64
CA GLY A 17 -8.95 10.75 -3.13
C GLY A 17 -8.06 10.37 -4.31
N THR A 18 -7.81 11.31 -5.23
CA THR A 18 -6.89 11.14 -6.36
C THR A 18 -5.44 10.96 -5.90
N ARG A 19 -5.00 11.61 -4.81
CA ARG A 19 -3.64 11.49 -4.27
C ARG A 19 -3.37 10.07 -3.77
N LEU A 20 -4.29 9.48 -3.02
CA LEU A 20 -4.18 8.10 -2.56
C LEU A 20 -4.13 7.12 -3.75
N GLY A 21 -5.02 7.30 -4.73
CA GLY A 21 -5.01 6.50 -5.95
C GLY A 21 -3.71 6.62 -6.76
N LEU A 22 -3.17 7.83 -6.92
CA LEU A 22 -1.90 8.08 -7.61
C LEU A 22 -0.72 7.45 -6.87
N LEU A 23 -0.65 7.64 -5.55
CA LEU A 23 0.38 7.02 -4.72
C LEU A 23 0.33 5.50 -4.84
N ASN A 24 -0.86 4.91 -4.73
CA ASN A 24 -1.05 3.48 -4.87
C ASN A 24 -0.61 2.96 -6.24
N ASN A 25 -0.99 3.65 -7.33
CA ASN A 25 -0.58 3.30 -8.68
C ASN A 25 0.94 3.37 -8.87
N LEU A 26 1.60 4.38 -8.30
CA LEU A 26 3.06 4.50 -8.34
C LEU A 26 3.74 3.35 -7.59
N VAL A 27 3.27 3.02 -6.38
CA VAL A 27 3.79 1.90 -5.59
C VAL A 27 3.69 0.59 -6.38
N ILE A 28 2.51 0.29 -6.95
CA ILE A 28 2.29 -0.91 -7.76
C ILE A 28 3.23 -0.94 -8.96
N LEU A 29 3.41 0.19 -9.65
CA LEU A 29 4.30 0.31 -10.80
C LEU A 29 5.75 0.00 -10.41
N PHE A 30 6.28 0.68 -9.40
CA PHE A 30 7.67 0.47 -8.96
C PHE A 30 7.90 -0.95 -8.44
N LEU A 31 6.93 -1.52 -7.71
CA LEU A 31 6.98 -2.92 -7.30
C LEU A 31 6.98 -3.88 -8.49
N LYS A 32 6.20 -3.60 -9.55
CA LYS A 32 6.18 -4.41 -10.78
C LYS A 32 7.55 -4.44 -11.47
N TYR A 33 8.24 -3.30 -11.50
CA TYR A 33 9.55 -3.14 -12.12
C TYR A 33 10.74 -3.42 -11.19
N LYS A 34 10.49 -4.00 -9.99
CA LYS A 34 11.53 -4.35 -8.99
C LYS A 34 12.36 -3.14 -8.51
N MET A 35 11.78 -1.94 -8.59
CA MET A 35 12.38 -0.69 -8.10
C MET A 35 12.03 -0.52 -6.61
N ASN A 36 12.69 -1.31 -5.75
CA ASN A 36 12.29 -1.45 -4.35
C ASN A 36 12.47 -0.15 -3.53
N SER A 37 13.45 0.69 -3.86
CA SER A 37 13.70 1.97 -3.17
C SER A 37 12.57 2.96 -3.41
N GLU A 38 12.14 3.10 -4.66
CA GLU A 38 11.04 3.94 -5.08
C GLU A 38 9.72 3.39 -4.57
N CYS A 39 9.51 2.08 -4.67
CA CYS A 39 8.36 1.41 -4.06
C CYS A 39 8.24 1.77 -2.57
N LEU A 40 9.33 1.61 -1.82
CA LEU A 40 9.34 1.89 -0.39
C LEU A 40 9.05 3.38 -0.10
N THR A 41 9.62 4.28 -0.90
CA THR A 41 9.40 5.72 -0.78
C THR A 41 7.92 6.06 -0.93
N TYR A 42 7.28 5.58 -1.99
CA TYR A 42 5.86 5.85 -2.23
C TYR A 42 4.94 5.07 -1.29
N ALA A 43 5.33 3.89 -0.80
CA ALA A 43 4.57 3.14 0.19
C ALA A 43 4.52 3.90 1.53
N LYS A 44 5.65 4.47 1.98
CA LYS A 44 5.71 5.32 3.18
C LYS A 44 4.85 6.58 3.05
N GLU A 45 4.87 7.22 1.88
CA GLU A 45 4.02 8.38 1.63
C GLU A 45 2.53 8.00 1.58
N LEU A 46 2.18 6.86 0.97
CA LEU A 46 0.83 6.32 0.98
C LEU A 46 0.34 6.09 2.41
N LEU A 47 1.16 5.47 3.27
CA LEU A 47 0.83 5.25 4.69
C LEU A 47 0.53 6.55 5.44
N LYS A 48 1.43 7.53 5.31
CA LYS A 48 1.30 8.84 5.95
C LYS A 48 -0.02 9.52 5.57
N VAL A 49 -0.32 9.57 4.27
CA VAL A 49 -1.54 10.21 3.76
C VAL A 49 -2.80 9.43 4.15
N SER A 50 -2.73 8.09 4.13
CA SER A 50 -3.84 7.22 4.52
C SER A 50 -4.23 7.39 5.99
N LEU A 51 -3.24 7.50 6.89
CA LEU A 51 -3.46 7.78 8.31
C LEU A 51 -4.11 9.16 8.52
N GLN A 52 -3.59 10.20 7.86
CA GLN A 52 -4.13 11.56 7.96
C GLN A 52 -5.61 11.62 7.50
N GLN A 53 -5.96 10.87 6.46
CA GLN A 53 -7.30 10.83 5.90
C GLN A 53 -8.20 9.75 6.53
N LYS A 54 -7.70 8.96 7.48
CA LYS A 54 -8.41 7.83 8.11
C LYS A 54 -8.93 6.80 7.08
N ARG A 55 -8.15 6.55 6.02
CA ARG A 55 -8.44 5.59 4.95
C ARG A 55 -7.73 4.26 5.21
N PHE A 56 -8.39 3.36 5.93
CA PHE A 56 -7.81 2.09 6.39
C PHE A 56 -7.56 1.09 5.25
N ASP A 57 -8.33 1.17 4.18
CA ASP A 57 -8.13 0.43 2.94
C ASP A 57 -6.75 0.74 2.31
N TYR A 58 -6.45 2.03 2.13
CA TYR A 58 -5.15 2.47 1.61
C TYR A 58 -4.03 2.30 2.63
N LEU A 59 -4.33 2.38 3.93
CA LEU A 59 -3.36 2.08 4.99
C LEU A 59 -2.87 0.63 4.88
N ALA A 60 -3.79 -0.32 4.72
CA ALA A 60 -3.45 -1.73 4.58
C ALA A 60 -2.65 -1.98 3.29
N GLN A 61 -3.02 -1.35 2.17
CA GLN A 61 -2.24 -1.41 0.93
C GLN A 61 -0.81 -0.87 1.11
N GLY A 62 -0.66 0.31 1.74
CA GLY A 62 0.64 0.90 2.02
C GLY A 62 1.53 -0.03 2.86
N LEU A 63 0.97 -0.66 3.90
CA LEU A 63 1.70 -1.62 4.74
C LEU A 63 2.08 -2.86 3.94
N LEU A 64 1.15 -3.40 3.15
CA LEU A 64 1.41 -4.56 2.31
C LEU A 64 2.61 -4.32 1.38
N TYR A 65 2.60 -3.20 0.65
CA TYR A 65 3.66 -2.89 -0.30
C TYR A 65 4.97 -2.51 0.39
N GLN A 66 4.93 -1.81 1.52
CA GLN A 66 6.11 -1.60 2.35
C GLN A 66 6.75 -2.94 2.73
N GLY A 67 5.95 -3.86 3.27
CA GLY A 67 6.42 -5.18 3.69
C GLY A 67 6.96 -5.99 2.52
N ILE A 68 6.32 -5.95 1.35
CA ILE A 68 6.84 -6.62 0.14
C ILE A 68 8.18 -6.01 -0.29
N CYS A 69 8.30 -4.69 -0.33
CA CYS A 69 9.50 -4.01 -0.82
C CYS A 69 10.69 -4.07 0.16
N GLN A 70 10.42 -4.39 1.43
CA GLN A 70 11.43 -4.64 2.47
C GLN A 70 11.60 -6.14 2.80
N GLU A 71 10.81 -7.02 2.18
CA GLU A 71 10.69 -8.45 2.51
C GLU A 71 10.36 -8.71 3.99
N GLU A 72 9.63 -7.78 4.62
CA GLU A 72 9.30 -7.80 6.04
C GLU A 72 7.94 -8.46 6.30
N LYS A 73 7.98 -9.72 6.77
CA LYS A 73 6.78 -10.53 7.01
C LYS A 73 5.83 -9.91 8.04
N ASP A 74 6.33 -9.37 9.15
CA ASP A 74 5.46 -8.83 10.20
C ASP A 74 4.61 -7.65 9.71
N THR A 75 5.19 -6.80 8.88
CA THR A 75 4.48 -5.71 8.22
C THR A 75 3.43 -6.21 7.23
N ILE A 76 3.72 -7.28 6.47
CA ILE A 76 2.73 -7.95 5.60
C ILE A 76 1.59 -8.54 6.43
N ALA A 77 1.89 -9.23 7.53
CA ALA A 77 0.90 -9.82 8.44
C ALA A 77 -0.05 -8.76 8.99
N LYS A 78 0.51 -7.62 9.41
CA LYS A 78 -0.27 -6.48 9.91
C LYS A 78 -1.20 -5.91 8.84
N ALA A 79 -0.73 -5.80 7.59
CA ALA A 79 -1.55 -5.35 6.48
C ALA A 79 -2.76 -6.27 6.26
N LEU A 80 -2.51 -7.59 6.19
CA LEU A 80 -3.54 -8.60 5.99
C LEU A 80 -4.57 -8.62 7.14
N ARG A 81 -4.11 -8.45 8.38
CA ARG A 81 -5.00 -8.36 9.54
C ARG A 81 -5.95 -7.17 9.44
N ILE A 82 -5.43 -5.99 9.09
CA ILE A 82 -6.28 -4.79 8.91
C ILE A 82 -7.35 -5.06 7.85
N MET A 83 -6.99 -5.65 6.70
CA MET A 83 -7.97 -5.93 5.64
C MET A 83 -9.09 -6.86 6.11
N LYS A 84 -8.76 -7.90 6.89
CA LYS A 84 -9.76 -8.78 7.51
C LYS A 84 -10.62 -8.05 8.52
N ASP A 85 -10.01 -7.33 9.46
CA ASP A 85 -10.71 -6.65 10.55
C ASP A 85 -11.64 -5.54 10.03
N THR A 86 -11.32 -4.92 8.88
CA THR A 86 -12.16 -3.90 8.24
C THR A 86 -13.16 -4.46 7.23
N GLY A 87 -13.24 -5.79 7.05
CA GLY A 87 -14.17 -6.42 6.11
C GLY A 87 -13.84 -6.21 4.62
N GLU A 88 -12.60 -5.83 4.30
CA GLU A 88 -12.12 -5.55 2.94
C GLU A 88 -11.72 -6.85 2.22
N GLU A 89 -12.64 -7.81 2.11
CA GLU A 89 -12.40 -9.14 1.55
C GLU A 89 -11.84 -9.11 0.11
N PRO A 90 -12.35 -8.27 -0.82
CA PRO A 90 -11.78 -8.19 -2.17
C PRO A 90 -10.32 -7.75 -2.16
N LEU A 91 -9.96 -6.83 -1.26
CA LEU A 91 -8.61 -6.31 -1.11
C LEU A 91 -7.68 -7.38 -0.52
N TYR A 92 -8.16 -8.11 0.49
CA TYR A 92 -7.45 -9.24 1.07
C TYR A 92 -7.11 -10.30 0.02
N GLN A 93 -8.09 -10.71 -0.78
CA GLN A 93 -7.87 -11.71 -1.84
C GLN A 93 -6.88 -11.23 -2.90
N GLN A 94 -6.91 -9.94 -3.24
CA GLN A 94 -5.93 -9.34 -4.14
C GLN A 94 -4.52 -9.33 -3.53
N ALA A 95 -4.41 -9.08 -2.23
CA ALA A 95 -3.14 -9.11 -1.51
C ALA A 95 -2.51 -10.50 -1.53
N ILE A 96 -3.28 -11.55 -1.23
CA ILE A 96 -2.83 -12.95 -1.27
C ILE A 96 -2.28 -13.31 -2.66
N LYS A 97 -3.04 -13.03 -3.73
CA LYS A 97 -2.58 -13.27 -5.11
C LYS A 97 -1.31 -12.51 -5.45
N THR A 98 -1.10 -11.34 -4.86
CA THR A 98 0.10 -10.53 -5.09
C THR A 98 1.32 -11.13 -4.38
N LEU A 99 1.14 -11.57 -3.14
CA LEU A 99 2.17 -12.23 -2.34
C LEU A 99 2.63 -13.54 -2.98
N GLU A 100 1.70 -14.38 -3.46
CA GLU A 100 2.01 -15.63 -4.18
C GLU A 100 2.85 -15.36 -5.43
N ARG A 101 2.45 -14.37 -6.25
CA ARG A 101 3.21 -13.96 -7.45
C ARG A 101 4.60 -13.44 -7.13
N LYS A 102 4.83 -12.97 -5.91
CA LYS A 102 6.11 -12.45 -5.42
C LYS A 102 6.90 -13.48 -4.62
N GLY A 103 6.41 -14.72 -4.48
CA GLY A 103 7.10 -15.81 -3.81
C GLY A 103 7.03 -15.77 -2.28
N PHE A 104 6.09 -15.01 -1.71
CA PHE A 104 5.81 -15.07 -0.27
C PHE A 104 4.94 -16.28 0.05
N ASP A 105 5.32 -17.07 1.05
CA ASP A 105 4.54 -18.21 1.53
C ASP A 105 3.32 -17.72 2.34
N THR A 106 2.18 -17.61 1.65
CA THR A 106 0.89 -17.17 2.21
C THR A 106 0.18 -18.26 3.00
N VAL A 107 0.58 -19.52 2.83
CA VAL A 107 -0.12 -20.70 3.39
C VAL A 107 0.38 -21.02 4.81
N LYS A 108 1.61 -20.64 5.15
CA LYS A 108 2.18 -20.88 6.49
C LYS A 108 2.61 -19.63 7.26
N GLY A 109 2.73 -18.47 6.62
CA GLY A 109 3.35 -17.28 7.22
C GLY A 109 2.42 -16.31 7.95
N TYR A 110 1.11 -16.33 7.65
CA TYR A 110 0.16 -15.29 8.08
C TYR A 110 -1.12 -15.85 8.70
N GLY A 111 -1.09 -17.13 9.09
CA GLY A 111 -2.18 -17.80 9.80
C GLY A 111 -2.39 -17.17 11.17
N PHE A 112 -3.60 -16.66 11.38
CA PHE A 112 -4.18 -16.44 12.69
C PHE A 112 -4.97 -17.69 13.06
#